data_AF-A0A2D3VED5-F1
#
_entry.id   AF-A0A2D3VED5-F1
#
_cell.length_a   1.000
_cell.length_b   1.000
_cell.length_c   1.000
_cell.angle_alpha   90.00
_cell.angle_beta   90.00
_cell.angle_gamma   90.00
#
_symmetry.space_group_name_H-M   'P 1'
#
loop_
_entity.id
_entity.type
_entity.pdbx_description
1 polymer ?
#
loop_
_entity_poly.entity_id
_entity_poly.type
_entity_poly.pdbx_seq_one_letter_code
_entity_poly.pdbx_strand_id
1 'polypeptide(L)'
;MIVELVRASSPPMSASPPSSSACHISHTYLTFPPLRVLSVSSAETCFAFLVDEKMPLPPRAPLRAWSRVPLPRVAKKWAPSRNISTAPAVDHVEPFAPPPPPPSSSPRAEKVRNAAPFSAFLTDTHSRQHNYLRISLTERCNLRCTYCMPSEGVQLSPDRDILTTPEIVYLSSLFVNQGVTKIRLTGGEPTVRKDILPLMQQIGALRRTGLKELALTTNGISLHRKLEGMVEAGLTGVNISLDTLDPLQFPLLTRRNGFEAVMRSIDRVKDLNRAGAGIKLKINIVAMRGVNDDQILPFVAMTESEDLEVRFIEYMPFGGNKWSQKKMLPYEQIRQRIQDKWPTFERMRDERNAVSKTWRVPGFVGRVGFITSMTEDFCGTCNRLRITSDGNLKVCLHGNTEVSLRDLLRAEGDGEPMDEGAFEALRQLELDRSGNGSEGWITKERQLLDVIGAAVKRKKAKHAGMGELEKMENRPMILIGG
;
A
#
# COMPACT_ATOMS: atom_id res chain seq x y z
N MET A 1 16.34 52.12 49.71
CA MET A 1 14.88 52.31 49.79
C MET A 1 14.26 50.94 49.57
N ILE A 2 13.69 50.34 50.61
CA ILE A 2 12.24 50.34 50.93
C ILE A 2 11.49 49.43 49.92
N VAL A 3 11.09 48.17 50.19
CA VAL A 3 10.19 47.62 51.27
C VAL A 3 8.71 48.01 50.95
N GLU A 4 7.69 47.14 50.87
CA GLU A 4 7.47 45.75 51.35
C GLU A 4 6.43 44.96 50.50
N LEU A 5 6.02 43.76 50.94
CA LEU A 5 4.79 43.05 50.52
C LEU A 5 3.54 43.64 51.24
N VAL A 6 2.30 43.23 50.87
CA VAL A 6 1.30 42.66 51.82
C VAL A 6 -0.02 42.14 51.20
N ARG A 7 -0.44 40.97 51.70
CA ARG A 7 -1.74 40.25 51.78
C ARG A 7 -3.01 40.64 50.98
N ALA A 8 -3.49 39.63 50.24
CA ALA A 8 -4.83 39.01 50.17
C ALA A 8 -6.04 39.49 51.03
N SER A 9 -7.26 39.37 50.47
CA SER A 9 -8.50 38.89 51.16
C SER A 9 -9.69 38.66 50.20
N SER A 10 -10.67 37.83 50.63
CA SER A 10 -11.97 37.48 50.01
C SER A 10 -12.95 36.99 51.13
N PRO A 11 -14.25 36.69 50.92
CA PRO A 11 -15.29 37.20 50.02
C PRO A 11 -16.48 37.82 50.84
N PRO A 12 -17.72 37.93 50.30
CA PRO A 12 -18.87 37.10 50.76
C PRO A 12 -19.67 36.47 49.57
N MET A 13 -20.38 35.33 49.67
CA MET A 13 -21.70 35.06 50.31
C MET A 13 -22.85 35.96 49.81
N SER A 14 -24.06 35.50 49.48
CA SER A 14 -24.74 34.17 49.53
C SER A 14 -25.76 34.09 48.35
N ALA A 15 -26.77 33.19 48.18
CA ALA A 15 -27.43 32.19 49.04
C ALA A 15 -28.12 31.06 48.21
N SER A 16 -28.94 30.21 48.87
CA SER A 16 -29.83 29.13 48.37
C SER A 16 -30.84 28.84 49.52
N PRO A 17 -31.51 27.68 49.69
CA PRO A 17 -31.89 26.56 48.81
C PRO A 17 -33.38 26.75 48.42
N PRO A 18 -34.44 25.97 48.80
CA PRO A 18 -34.64 24.63 49.38
C PRO A 18 -34.97 23.60 48.25
N SER A 19 -35.52 22.37 48.36
CA SER A 19 -35.60 21.21 49.30
C SER A 19 -36.37 20.10 48.53
N SER A 20 -36.26 18.79 48.71
CA SER A 20 -35.36 17.82 49.39
C SER A 20 -35.61 16.45 48.66
N SER A 21 -35.33 15.21 49.09
CA SER A 21 -34.71 14.55 50.26
C SER A 21 -34.26 13.15 49.76
N ALA A 22 -33.06 12.63 50.04
CA ALA A 22 -32.47 12.20 51.31
C ALA A 22 -32.89 10.78 51.78
N CYS A 23 -31.92 9.85 51.84
CA CYS A 23 -31.94 8.64 52.67
C CYS A 23 -30.48 8.16 52.96
N HIS A 24 -30.29 7.30 53.96
CA HIS A 24 -29.00 6.96 54.61
C HIS A 24 -28.20 5.86 53.86
N ILE A 25 -26.85 5.94 53.75
CA ILE A 25 -25.78 5.69 54.76
C ILE A 25 -25.74 4.26 55.33
N SER A 26 -24.63 3.55 55.07
CA SER A 26 -23.94 2.65 56.01
C SER A 26 -22.49 2.41 55.55
N HIS A 27 -21.56 2.33 56.50
CA HIS A 27 -20.12 2.08 56.28
C HIS A 27 -19.70 0.84 57.07
N THR A 28 -18.93 -0.07 56.45
CA THR A 28 -18.33 -1.21 57.15
C THR A 28 -16.87 -1.38 56.72
N TYR A 29 -15.96 -1.53 57.68
CA TYR A 29 -14.54 -1.82 57.43
C TYR A 29 -14.34 -3.32 57.16
N LEU A 30 -13.38 -3.66 56.29
CA LEU A 30 -12.74 -4.98 56.26
C LEU A 30 -11.22 -4.82 56.06
N THR A 31 -10.46 -5.76 56.62
CA THR A 31 -9.02 -5.64 56.87
C THR A 31 -8.18 -6.64 56.08
N PHE A 32 -6.91 -6.28 55.80
CA PHE A 32 -5.92 -7.17 55.19
C PHE A 32 -5.11 -7.95 56.25
N PRO A 33 -4.89 -9.26 56.06
CA PRO A 33 -3.79 -10.02 56.65
C PRO A 33 -2.59 -10.18 55.66
N PRO A 34 -1.39 -10.58 56.13
CA PRO A 34 -0.13 -10.13 55.51
C PRO A 34 0.67 -11.18 54.71
N LEU A 35 1.74 -10.68 54.08
CA LEU A 35 2.86 -11.42 53.48
C LEU A 35 3.49 -12.46 54.42
N ARG A 36 4.00 -13.56 53.85
CA ARG A 36 5.03 -14.42 54.45
C ARG A 36 6.26 -14.49 53.57
N VAL A 37 7.43 -14.39 54.19
CA VAL A 37 8.75 -14.65 53.59
C VAL A 37 9.16 -16.09 53.92
N LEU A 38 9.68 -16.81 52.93
CA LEU A 38 10.54 -17.98 53.11
C LEU A 38 11.65 -17.96 52.06
N SER A 39 12.79 -18.58 52.37
CA SER A 39 14.04 -18.45 51.62
C SER A 39 14.94 -19.68 51.79
N VAL A 40 16.04 -19.70 51.02
CA VAL A 40 17.22 -20.59 51.12
C VAL A 40 17.16 -21.94 50.38
N SER A 41 18.30 -22.27 49.75
CA SER A 41 18.78 -23.55 49.18
C SER A 41 18.05 -24.16 47.97
N SER A 42 18.67 -24.73 46.91
CA SER A 42 20.07 -25.08 46.49
C SER A 42 20.32 -26.59 46.30
N ALA A 43 20.24 -27.05 45.05
CA ALA A 43 20.86 -28.23 44.42
C ALA A 43 20.50 -28.12 42.92
N GLU A 44 21.35 -28.31 41.90
CA GLU A 44 22.54 -29.16 41.72
C GLU A 44 22.30 -30.66 41.90
N THR A 45 21.81 -31.31 40.84
CA THR A 45 22.37 -32.61 40.43
C THR A 45 22.23 -32.77 38.92
N CYS A 46 23.30 -33.16 38.24
CA CYS A 46 23.25 -33.60 36.84
C CYS A 46 22.65 -35.01 36.75
N PHE A 47 21.95 -35.33 35.66
CA PHE A 47 21.96 -36.68 35.12
C PHE A 47 21.94 -36.67 33.59
N ALA A 48 22.77 -37.51 33.01
CA ALA A 48 22.88 -37.78 31.57
C ALA A 48 22.99 -39.31 31.39
N PHE A 49 23.23 -39.77 30.15
CA PHE A 49 23.27 -41.17 29.67
C PHE A 49 21.87 -41.77 29.41
N LEU A 50 21.54 -42.13 28.15
CA LEU A 50 21.88 -43.35 27.35
C LEU A 50 20.94 -44.55 27.68
N VAL A 51 20.48 -45.41 26.76
CA VAL A 51 20.34 -45.37 25.27
C VAL A 51 19.36 -46.49 24.83
N ASP A 52 18.72 -46.37 23.65
CA ASP A 52 17.86 -47.39 22.97
C ASP A 52 16.62 -47.92 23.75
N GLU A 53 15.54 -48.48 23.16
CA GLU A 53 15.37 -49.16 21.87
C GLU A 53 14.14 -48.73 21.00
N LYS A 54 14.37 -48.75 19.69
CA LYS A 54 13.53 -49.29 18.57
C LYS A 54 12.00 -49.45 18.70
N MET A 55 11.29 -48.91 17.70
CA MET A 55 10.25 -49.52 16.82
C MET A 55 9.03 -48.60 16.57
N PRO A 56 8.31 -48.73 15.44
CA PRO A 56 8.79 -48.97 14.07
C PRO A 56 8.29 -47.89 13.07
N LEU A 57 8.96 -47.75 11.92
CA LEU A 57 8.51 -46.82 10.86
C LEU A 57 7.43 -47.48 9.96
N PRO A 58 6.38 -46.73 9.55
CA PRO A 58 5.40 -47.23 8.58
C PRO A 58 6.00 -47.39 7.17
N PRO A 59 5.46 -48.29 6.32
CA PRO A 59 6.07 -48.65 5.04
C PRO A 59 6.02 -47.52 4.01
N ARG A 60 7.11 -47.38 3.24
CA ARG A 60 7.20 -46.44 2.10
C ARG A 60 6.28 -46.89 0.95
N ALA A 61 5.29 -46.07 0.62
CA ALA A 61 4.52 -46.23 -0.62
C ALA A 61 5.43 -45.97 -1.85
N PRO A 62 5.26 -46.72 -2.96
CA PRO A 62 6.14 -46.61 -4.13
C PRO A 62 5.87 -45.35 -4.95
N LEU A 63 6.93 -44.77 -5.50
CA LEU A 63 6.89 -43.63 -6.42
C LEU A 63 6.15 -44.01 -7.72
N ARG A 64 4.99 -43.38 -7.99
CA ARG A 64 4.35 -43.46 -9.30
C ARG A 64 5.09 -42.60 -10.32
N ALA A 65 6.14 -43.18 -10.93
CA ALA A 65 6.78 -42.61 -12.11
C ALA A 65 5.75 -42.42 -13.23
N TRP A 66 5.74 -41.26 -13.88
CA TRP A 66 4.90 -41.01 -15.05
C TRP A 66 5.50 -41.69 -16.28
N SER A 67 4.75 -42.61 -16.89
CA SER A 67 5.20 -43.43 -18.01
C SER A 67 5.52 -42.57 -19.25
N ARG A 68 6.79 -42.57 -19.69
CA ARG A 68 7.14 -42.08 -21.03
C ARG A 68 6.61 -43.06 -22.08
N VAL A 69 5.55 -42.69 -22.79
CA VAL A 69 5.10 -43.40 -23.99
C VAL A 69 6.06 -43.09 -25.15
N PRO A 70 6.65 -44.09 -25.82
CA PRO A 70 7.58 -43.86 -26.93
C PRO A 70 6.85 -43.57 -28.25
N LEU A 71 7.45 -42.71 -29.08
CA LEU A 71 6.96 -42.40 -30.43
C LEU A 71 7.37 -43.50 -31.44
N PRO A 72 6.42 -44.15 -32.15
CA PRO A 72 6.77 -45.07 -33.23
C PRO A 72 7.06 -44.30 -34.53
N ARG A 73 8.34 -44.23 -34.92
CA ARG A 73 8.72 -43.88 -36.31
C ARG A 73 8.42 -45.06 -37.23
N VAL A 74 7.44 -44.91 -38.12
CA VAL A 74 7.27 -45.80 -39.29
C VAL A 74 7.05 -44.96 -40.54
N ALA A 75 8.04 -44.96 -41.44
CA ALA A 75 7.87 -44.36 -42.77
C ALA A 75 7.01 -45.28 -43.65
N LYS A 76 5.98 -44.72 -44.30
CA LYS A 76 5.26 -45.42 -45.38
C LYS A 76 5.75 -44.95 -46.74
N LYS A 77 6.05 -45.92 -47.61
CA LYS A 77 6.62 -45.71 -48.94
C LYS A 77 5.56 -45.22 -49.93
N TRP A 78 6.02 -44.49 -50.95
CA TRP A 78 5.24 -44.16 -52.14
C TRP A 78 4.90 -45.44 -52.92
N ALA A 79 3.67 -45.57 -53.39
CA ALA A 79 3.27 -46.53 -54.42
C ALA A 79 2.17 -45.88 -55.28
N PRO A 80 2.21 -45.99 -56.62
CA PRO A 80 1.25 -45.31 -57.49
C PRO A 80 0.04 -46.19 -57.83
N SER A 81 -1.17 -45.70 -57.56
CA SER A 81 -2.40 -46.18 -58.20
C SER A 81 -2.82 -45.20 -59.28
N ARG A 82 -2.76 -45.63 -60.54
CA ARG A 82 -3.44 -44.93 -61.64
C ARG A 82 -4.94 -45.17 -61.49
N ASN A 83 -5.75 -44.13 -61.56
CA ASN A 83 -7.12 -44.21 -62.01
C ASN A 83 -7.37 -43.06 -62.97
N ILE A 84 -7.94 -43.38 -64.14
CA ILE A 84 -8.29 -42.43 -65.18
C ILE A 84 -9.79 -42.17 -65.06
N SER A 85 -10.17 -40.90 -64.90
CA SER A 85 -11.52 -40.42 -65.19
C SER A 85 -11.41 -39.24 -66.14
N THR A 86 -12.12 -39.32 -67.26
CA THR A 86 -12.10 -38.32 -68.32
C THR A 86 -13.03 -37.15 -67.99
N ALA A 87 -12.54 -35.93 -68.16
CA ALA A 87 -13.37 -34.72 -68.25
C ALA A 87 -13.33 -34.20 -69.70
N PRO A 88 -14.44 -33.68 -70.25
CA PRO A 88 -14.46 -33.04 -71.56
C PRO A 88 -13.73 -31.68 -71.55
N ALA A 89 -13.56 -31.09 -72.72
CA ALA A 89 -12.58 -30.04 -72.97
C ALA A 89 -13.13 -28.61 -73.00
N VAL A 90 -12.20 -27.67 -72.82
CA VAL A 90 -12.23 -26.22 -73.08
C VAL A 90 -13.23 -25.38 -72.27
N ASP A 91 -12.70 -24.37 -71.57
CA ASP A 91 -13.17 -23.00 -71.80
C ASP A 91 -12.01 -22.01 -71.62
N HIS A 92 -12.21 -20.74 -72.00
CA HIS A 92 -11.12 -19.77 -72.24
C HIS A 92 -10.40 -19.26 -70.97
N VAL A 93 -9.10 -18.98 -71.10
CA VAL A 93 -8.28 -18.30 -70.07
C VAL A 93 -8.14 -16.82 -70.42
N GLU A 94 -8.76 -15.94 -69.63
CA GLU A 94 -8.45 -14.50 -69.65
C GLU A 94 -7.12 -14.19 -68.92
N PRO A 95 -6.39 -13.13 -69.34
CA PRO A 95 -5.17 -12.71 -68.67
C PRO A 95 -5.46 -12.14 -67.27
N PHE A 96 -4.83 -12.69 -66.25
CA PHE A 96 -5.01 -12.31 -64.85
C PHE A 96 -4.59 -10.85 -64.58
N ALA A 97 -5.56 -9.95 -64.50
CA ALA A 97 -5.33 -8.57 -64.04
C ALA A 97 -4.98 -8.57 -62.54
N PRO A 98 -3.94 -7.85 -62.10
CA PRO A 98 -3.63 -7.74 -60.67
C PRO A 98 -4.77 -7.03 -59.93
N PRO A 99 -5.15 -7.50 -58.72
CA PRO A 99 -6.23 -6.86 -57.97
C PRO A 99 -5.85 -5.41 -57.61
N PRO A 100 -6.84 -4.49 -57.52
CA PRO A 100 -6.57 -3.12 -57.08
C PRO A 100 -5.98 -3.11 -55.66
N PRO A 101 -5.14 -2.11 -55.32
CA PRO A 101 -4.56 -2.03 -53.98
C PRO A 101 -5.68 -1.96 -52.93
N PRO A 102 -5.49 -2.59 -51.75
CA PRO A 102 -6.51 -2.63 -50.72
C PRO A 102 -6.88 -1.20 -50.28
N PRO A 103 -8.17 -0.95 -49.96
CA PRO A 103 -8.63 0.39 -49.62
C PRO A 103 -7.84 0.96 -48.44
N SER A 104 -7.63 2.28 -48.46
CA SER A 104 -6.89 2.99 -47.43
C SER A 104 -7.44 2.67 -46.04
N SER A 105 -6.52 2.45 -45.10
CA SER A 105 -6.78 1.84 -43.80
C SER A 105 -7.97 2.47 -43.06
N SER A 106 -8.87 1.63 -42.54
CA SER A 106 -10.08 2.12 -41.88
C SER A 106 -9.78 3.08 -40.72
N PRO A 107 -10.66 4.06 -40.43
CA PRO A 107 -10.47 5.00 -39.31
C PRO A 107 -10.29 4.32 -37.95
N ARG A 108 -10.74 3.06 -37.79
CA ARG A 108 -10.51 2.24 -36.59
C ARG A 108 -9.08 1.71 -36.55
N ALA A 109 -8.54 1.20 -37.65
CA ALA A 109 -7.13 0.76 -37.75
C ALA A 109 -6.15 1.95 -37.64
N GLU A 110 -6.55 3.14 -38.10
CA GLU A 110 -5.77 4.37 -37.92
C GLU A 110 -5.83 4.90 -36.48
N LYS A 111 -7.01 4.93 -35.85
CA LYS A 111 -7.12 5.25 -34.41
C LYS A 111 -6.36 4.28 -33.51
N VAL A 112 -6.26 3.00 -33.87
CA VAL A 112 -5.45 2.00 -33.12
C VAL A 112 -3.94 2.23 -33.31
N ARG A 113 -3.47 2.53 -34.53
CA ARG A 113 -2.04 2.85 -34.77
C ARG A 113 -1.62 4.20 -34.17
N ASN A 114 -2.53 5.17 -34.13
CA ASN A 114 -2.32 6.49 -33.55
C ASN A 114 -2.75 6.58 -32.06
N ALA A 115 -3.09 5.45 -31.43
CA ALA A 115 -3.42 5.42 -30.01
C ALA A 115 -2.16 5.71 -29.18
N ALA A 116 -2.21 6.77 -28.36
CA ALA A 116 -1.15 7.01 -27.38
C ALA A 116 -1.05 5.80 -26.42
N PRO A 117 0.17 5.30 -26.10
CA PRO A 117 0.35 4.09 -25.29
C PRO A 117 0.00 4.27 -23.80
N PHE A 118 -0.60 5.40 -23.44
CA PHE A 118 -1.00 5.78 -22.10
C PHE A 118 -2.10 6.84 -22.16
N SER A 119 -3.06 6.83 -21.22
CA SER A 119 -4.25 7.68 -21.32
C SER A 119 -3.98 9.18 -21.15
N ALA A 120 -4.67 9.98 -21.97
CA ALA A 120 -4.72 11.44 -21.84
C ALA A 120 -5.46 11.92 -20.57
N PHE A 121 -6.25 11.07 -19.92
CA PHE A 121 -6.86 11.37 -18.61
C PHE A 121 -5.87 11.26 -17.45
N LEU A 122 -4.84 10.42 -17.59
CA LEU A 122 -3.81 10.22 -16.56
C LEU A 122 -2.50 10.95 -16.87
N THR A 123 -2.49 11.81 -17.88
CA THR A 123 -1.34 12.65 -18.26
C THR A 123 -1.65 14.11 -17.91
N ASP A 124 -0.75 14.77 -17.18
CA ASP A 124 -0.93 16.15 -16.76
C ASP A 124 -0.33 17.18 -17.74
N THR A 125 -0.50 18.46 -17.40
CA THR A 125 0.03 19.64 -18.12
C THR A 125 1.56 19.76 -18.11
N HIS A 126 2.25 18.85 -17.41
CA HIS A 126 3.71 18.73 -17.38
C HIS A 126 4.19 17.43 -18.05
N SER A 127 3.32 16.78 -18.84
CA SER A 127 3.57 15.51 -19.55
C SER A 127 3.97 14.34 -18.63
N ARG A 128 3.60 14.40 -17.33
CA ARG A 128 3.85 13.31 -16.38
C ARG A 128 2.73 12.27 -16.50
N GLN A 129 3.07 11.06 -16.91
CA GLN A 129 2.15 9.92 -16.97
C GLN A 129 1.95 9.32 -15.57
N HIS A 130 0.72 9.22 -15.10
CA HIS A 130 0.40 8.79 -13.73
C HIS A 130 0.04 7.30 -13.61
N ASN A 131 1.02 6.44 -13.82
CA ASN A 131 0.85 4.98 -13.79
C ASN A 131 0.87 4.33 -12.39
N TYR A 132 0.79 5.11 -11.30
CA TYR A 132 0.89 4.65 -9.91
C TYR A 132 -0.24 5.21 -9.03
N LEU A 133 -1.22 4.35 -8.71
CA LEU A 133 -2.33 4.64 -7.81
C LEU A 133 -2.02 4.20 -6.37
N ARG A 134 -2.46 4.99 -5.40
CA ARG A 134 -2.55 4.63 -3.98
C ARG A 134 -4.02 4.64 -3.55
N ILE A 135 -4.45 3.66 -2.76
CA ILE A 135 -5.82 3.56 -2.25
C ILE A 135 -5.76 3.41 -0.73
N SER A 136 -6.30 4.40 -0.03
CA SER A 136 -6.55 4.35 1.41
C SER A 136 -7.79 3.48 1.65
N LEU A 137 -7.66 2.38 2.38
CA LEU A 137 -8.71 1.36 2.52
C LEU A 137 -9.58 1.52 3.76
N THR A 138 -9.11 2.27 4.76
CA THR A 138 -9.80 2.52 6.02
C THR A 138 -9.09 3.61 6.81
N GLU A 139 -9.85 4.40 7.58
CA GLU A 139 -9.33 5.36 8.56
C GLU A 139 -8.96 4.70 9.89
N ARG A 140 -9.27 3.41 10.08
CA ARG A 140 -8.96 2.67 11.32
C ARG A 140 -7.49 2.26 11.35
N CYS A 141 -6.83 2.49 12.49
CA CYS A 141 -5.48 2.00 12.78
C CYS A 141 -5.41 1.36 14.17
N ASN A 142 -4.60 0.30 14.31
CA ASN A 142 -4.28 -0.36 15.58
C ASN A 142 -3.11 0.29 16.36
N LEU A 143 -2.40 1.25 15.75
CA LEU A 143 -1.39 2.09 16.40
C LEU A 143 -1.90 3.53 16.63
N ARG A 144 -1.14 4.33 17.39
CA ARG A 144 -1.38 5.77 17.62
C ARG A 144 -0.05 6.53 17.52
N CYS A 145 0.66 6.40 16.39
CA CYS A 145 2.02 6.93 16.22
C CYS A 145 2.08 8.47 16.37
N THR A 146 3.06 8.95 17.13
CA THR A 146 3.18 10.36 17.59
C THR A 146 3.24 11.39 16.46
N TYR A 147 3.78 11.02 15.29
CA TYR A 147 3.91 11.88 14.10
C TYR A 147 2.76 11.73 13.08
N CYS A 148 1.80 10.83 13.32
CA CYS A 148 0.73 10.46 12.39
C CYS A 148 -0.66 10.86 12.90
N MET A 149 -0.92 10.65 14.20
CA MET A 149 -2.21 10.95 14.83
C MET A 149 -2.07 11.29 16.32
N PRO A 150 -2.99 12.10 16.88
CA PRO A 150 -2.99 12.40 18.32
C PRO A 150 -3.31 11.16 19.17
N SER A 151 -3.06 11.28 20.48
CA SER A 151 -3.15 10.20 21.49
C SER A 151 -4.56 9.61 21.60
N GLU A 152 -5.51 10.52 21.73
CA GLU A 152 -6.96 10.39 21.71
C GLU A 152 -7.49 9.77 20.40
N GLY A 153 -6.72 9.86 19.31
CA GLY A 153 -7.10 9.43 17.97
C GLY A 153 -7.84 10.52 17.18
N VAL A 154 -8.32 10.15 16.00
CA VAL A 154 -9.11 11.03 15.14
C VAL A 154 -10.57 10.59 15.15
N GLN A 155 -11.49 11.53 14.96
CA GLN A 155 -12.87 11.19 14.58
C GLN A 155 -12.82 10.41 13.25
N LEU A 156 -13.55 9.30 13.20
CA LEU A 156 -13.64 8.44 12.01
C LEU A 156 -14.94 8.77 11.27
N SER A 157 -14.89 8.70 9.95
CA SER A 157 -16.09 8.77 9.11
C SER A 157 -17.02 7.57 9.38
N PRO A 158 -18.35 7.74 9.26
CA PRO A 158 -19.30 6.62 9.27
C PRO A 158 -18.94 5.52 8.26
N ASP A 159 -19.30 4.27 8.54
CA ASP A 159 -19.00 3.16 7.62
C ASP A 159 -19.71 3.30 6.25
N ARG A 160 -20.84 4.03 6.19
CA ARG A 160 -21.48 4.45 4.92
C ARG A 160 -20.55 5.30 4.07
N ASP A 161 -19.78 6.20 4.68
CA ASP A 161 -18.96 7.18 3.97
C ASP A 161 -17.68 6.59 3.38
N ILE A 162 -17.25 5.42 3.85
CA ILE A 162 -16.07 4.70 3.36
C ILE A 162 -16.39 3.97 2.04
N LEU A 163 -15.40 3.83 1.17
CA LEU A 163 -15.52 3.04 -0.06
C LEU A 163 -15.68 1.53 0.21
N THR A 164 -16.71 0.95 -0.42
CA THR A 164 -16.96 -0.50 -0.40
C THR A 164 -15.91 -1.26 -1.22
N THR A 165 -15.82 -2.58 -1.06
CA THR A 165 -14.92 -3.41 -1.88
C THR A 165 -15.28 -3.34 -3.37
N PRO A 166 -16.56 -3.49 -3.78
CA PRO A 166 -16.97 -3.26 -5.16
C PRO A 166 -16.54 -1.90 -5.74
N GLU A 167 -16.72 -0.80 -5.00
CA GLU A 167 -16.31 0.55 -5.46
C GLU A 167 -14.80 0.66 -5.67
N ILE A 168 -14.01 0.06 -4.77
CA ILE A 168 -12.54 0.04 -4.89
C ILE A 168 -12.09 -0.83 -6.06
N VAL A 169 -12.75 -1.96 -6.32
CA VAL A 169 -12.43 -2.86 -7.44
C VAL A 169 -12.81 -2.20 -8.77
N TYR A 170 -13.98 -1.56 -8.86
CA TYR A 170 -14.39 -0.78 -10.02
C TYR A 170 -13.39 0.35 -10.33
N LEU A 171 -13.06 1.18 -9.34
CA LEU A 171 -12.07 2.25 -9.50
C LEU A 171 -10.67 1.70 -9.86
N SER A 172 -10.27 0.56 -9.28
CA SER A 172 -9.01 -0.10 -9.63
C SER A 172 -9.01 -0.57 -11.09
N SER A 173 -10.11 -1.15 -11.56
CA SER A 173 -10.29 -1.57 -12.96
C SER A 173 -10.19 -0.38 -13.91
N LEU A 174 -10.95 0.69 -13.63
CA LEU A 174 -10.96 1.94 -14.39
C LEU A 174 -9.54 2.52 -14.52
N PHE A 175 -8.82 2.69 -13.40
CA PHE A 175 -7.46 3.22 -13.42
C PHE A 175 -6.46 2.31 -14.15
N VAL A 176 -6.57 0.97 -14.00
CA VAL A 176 -5.71 0.01 -14.73
C VAL A 176 -5.95 0.10 -16.24
N ASN A 177 -7.21 0.15 -16.69
CA ASN A 177 -7.58 0.26 -18.10
C ASN A 177 -7.06 1.56 -18.75
N GLN A 178 -6.91 2.63 -17.96
CA GLN A 178 -6.30 3.90 -18.41
C GLN A 178 -4.76 3.92 -18.33
N GLY A 179 -4.12 2.83 -17.86
CA GLY A 179 -2.67 2.64 -17.86
C GLY A 179 -2.00 2.55 -16.49
N VAL A 180 -2.73 2.50 -15.37
CA VAL A 180 -2.11 2.28 -14.05
C VAL A 180 -1.53 0.87 -13.95
N THR A 181 -0.22 0.77 -14.05
CA THR A 181 0.53 -0.48 -13.88
C THR A 181 0.79 -0.84 -12.42
N LYS A 182 0.52 0.06 -11.46
CA LYS A 182 0.90 -0.11 -10.05
C LYS A 182 -0.18 0.41 -9.10
N ILE A 183 -0.71 -0.48 -8.27
CA ILE A 183 -1.64 -0.16 -7.17
C ILE A 183 -0.93 -0.39 -5.84
N ARG A 184 -1.09 0.55 -4.90
CA ARG A 184 -0.65 0.40 -3.51
C ARG A 184 -1.80 0.59 -2.55
N LEU A 185 -2.03 -0.42 -1.73
CA LEU A 185 -3.01 -0.43 -0.65
C LEU A 185 -2.38 0.15 0.62
N THR A 186 -3.10 1.02 1.30
CA THR A 186 -2.66 1.80 2.47
C THR A 186 -3.91 2.20 3.29
N GLY A 187 -3.77 3.11 4.26
CA GLY A 187 -4.86 3.57 5.13
C GLY A 187 -4.33 4.10 6.44
N GLY A 188 -5.12 3.97 7.51
CA GLY A 188 -4.61 3.92 8.87
C GLY A 188 -3.79 2.64 9.11
N GLU A 189 -4.44 1.48 8.98
CA GLU A 189 -3.76 0.19 8.82
C GLU A 189 -4.61 -0.75 7.94
N PRO A 190 -4.21 -1.03 6.69
CA PRO A 190 -5.02 -1.86 5.79
C PRO A 190 -5.20 -3.31 6.28
N THR A 191 -4.29 -3.86 7.08
CA THR A 191 -4.47 -5.22 7.64
C THR A 191 -5.59 -5.30 8.70
N VAL A 192 -6.09 -4.17 9.22
CA VAL A 192 -7.28 -4.09 10.10
C VAL A 192 -8.59 -4.23 9.32
N ARG A 193 -8.62 -3.95 8.01
CA ARG A 193 -9.81 -4.16 7.17
C ARG A 193 -10.15 -5.67 7.13
N LYS A 194 -11.44 -6.00 7.35
CA LYS A 194 -11.93 -7.38 7.52
C LYS A 194 -11.75 -8.19 6.24
N ASP A 195 -12.23 -7.62 5.14
CA ASP A 195 -12.30 -8.17 3.77
C ASP A 195 -11.06 -7.89 2.91
N ILE A 196 -9.92 -7.54 3.54
CA ILE A 196 -8.67 -7.19 2.83
C ILE A 196 -8.18 -8.30 1.88
N LEU A 197 -8.40 -9.58 2.21
CA LEU A 197 -7.98 -10.70 1.36
C LEU A 197 -8.89 -10.85 0.11
N PRO A 198 -10.22 -10.96 0.22
CA PRO A 198 -11.13 -10.86 -0.94
C PRO A 198 -10.87 -9.64 -1.82
N LEU A 199 -10.71 -8.45 -1.22
CA LEU A 199 -10.40 -7.22 -1.96
C LEU A 199 -9.08 -7.32 -2.73
N MET A 200 -8.03 -7.85 -2.11
CA MET A 200 -6.75 -8.08 -2.80
C MET A 200 -6.85 -9.12 -3.91
N GLN A 201 -7.66 -10.17 -3.75
CA GLN A 201 -7.89 -11.17 -4.80
C GLN A 201 -8.60 -10.56 -6.01
N GLN A 202 -9.65 -9.75 -5.79
CA GLN A 202 -10.35 -9.04 -6.86
C GLN A 202 -9.43 -8.04 -7.59
N ILE A 203 -8.63 -7.24 -6.87
CA ILE A 203 -7.64 -6.34 -7.48
C ILE A 203 -6.53 -7.12 -8.20
N GLY A 204 -6.08 -8.25 -7.63
CA GLY A 204 -5.07 -9.13 -8.21
C GLY A 204 -5.46 -9.69 -9.58
N ALA A 205 -6.76 -9.95 -9.80
CA ALA A 205 -7.29 -10.38 -11.08
C ALA A 205 -7.07 -9.35 -12.22
N LEU A 206 -6.91 -8.06 -11.90
CA LEU A 206 -6.59 -6.99 -12.87
C LEU A 206 -5.19 -7.11 -13.48
N ARG A 207 -4.36 -8.06 -13.02
CA ARG A 207 -3.12 -8.46 -13.70
C ARG A 207 -3.36 -8.85 -15.17
N ARG A 208 -4.53 -9.43 -15.48
CA ARG A 208 -4.92 -9.81 -16.85
C ARG A 208 -5.24 -8.62 -17.77
N THR A 209 -5.50 -7.43 -17.22
CA THR A 209 -5.83 -6.20 -17.97
C THR A 209 -4.74 -5.13 -17.93
N GLY A 210 -3.68 -5.30 -17.12
CA GLY A 210 -2.48 -4.45 -17.17
C GLY A 210 -1.77 -4.19 -15.85
N LEU A 211 -2.34 -4.60 -14.71
CA LEU A 211 -1.70 -4.39 -13.40
C LEU A 211 -0.41 -5.21 -13.26
N LYS A 212 0.72 -4.56 -13.00
CA LYS A 212 2.04 -5.21 -12.88
C LYS A 212 2.52 -5.35 -11.43
N GLU A 213 2.22 -4.37 -10.60
CA GLU A 213 2.57 -4.39 -9.17
C GLU A 213 1.35 -4.10 -8.29
N LEU A 214 1.03 -5.02 -7.37
CA LEU A 214 0.12 -4.82 -6.26
C LEU A 214 0.93 -4.81 -4.97
N ALA A 215 0.93 -3.69 -4.25
CA ALA A 215 1.80 -3.50 -3.09
C ALA A 215 1.03 -3.04 -1.84
N LEU A 216 1.61 -3.26 -0.66
CA LEU A 216 1.03 -2.89 0.63
C LEU A 216 1.92 -1.90 1.39
N THR A 217 1.33 -0.91 2.06
CA THR A 217 1.96 -0.17 3.19
C THR A 217 1.26 -0.60 4.48
N THR A 218 2.01 -1.00 5.50
CA THR A 218 1.45 -1.50 6.78
C THR A 218 2.43 -1.24 7.93
N ASN A 219 1.96 -1.18 9.17
CA ASN A 219 2.82 -1.26 10.36
C ASN A 219 3.27 -2.69 10.71
N GLY A 220 2.79 -3.71 9.98
CA GLY A 220 3.24 -5.09 10.09
C GLY A 220 2.60 -5.93 11.20
N ILE A 221 1.96 -5.34 12.23
CA ILE A 221 1.50 -6.09 13.43
C ILE A 221 0.54 -7.26 13.12
N SER A 222 -0.22 -7.17 12.04
CA SER A 222 -1.13 -8.26 11.60
C SER A 222 -0.72 -8.89 10.26
N LEU A 223 0.46 -8.56 9.71
CA LEU A 223 0.88 -9.00 8.38
C LEU A 223 1.21 -10.49 8.33
N HIS A 224 2.01 -11.00 9.27
CA HIS A 224 2.37 -12.44 9.37
C HIS A 224 1.18 -13.41 9.48
N ARG A 225 -0.04 -12.94 9.72
CA ARG A 225 -1.28 -13.74 9.77
C ARG A 225 -2.11 -13.68 8.48
N LYS A 226 -1.68 -12.93 7.48
CA LYS A 226 -2.39 -12.72 6.20
C LYS A 226 -1.48 -12.84 4.97
N LEU A 227 -0.17 -12.97 5.13
CA LEU A 227 0.80 -12.76 4.07
C LEU A 227 0.72 -13.81 2.95
N GLU A 228 0.43 -15.06 3.29
CA GLU A 228 0.23 -16.18 2.37
C GLU A 228 -0.92 -15.89 1.39
N GLY A 229 -2.12 -15.62 1.93
CA GLY A 229 -3.29 -15.24 1.13
C GLY A 229 -3.11 -13.93 0.36
N MET A 230 -2.22 -13.04 0.82
CA MET A 230 -1.81 -11.86 0.05
C MET A 230 -0.89 -12.20 -1.12
N VAL A 231 0.02 -13.16 -0.98
CA VAL A 231 0.88 -13.67 -2.08
C VAL A 231 0.04 -14.40 -3.12
N GLU A 232 -0.91 -15.23 -2.69
CA GLU A 232 -1.92 -15.87 -3.56
C GLU A 232 -2.75 -14.81 -4.32
N ALA A 233 -3.16 -13.74 -3.64
CA ALA A 233 -3.80 -12.58 -4.25
C ALA A 233 -2.88 -11.71 -5.13
N GLY A 234 -1.60 -12.05 -5.26
CA GLY A 234 -0.67 -11.37 -6.16
C GLY A 234 0.08 -10.17 -5.58
N LEU A 235 0.29 -10.10 -4.27
CA LEU A 235 1.19 -9.14 -3.62
C LEU A 235 2.63 -9.23 -4.20
N THR A 236 3.17 -8.11 -4.68
CA THR A 236 4.52 -8.02 -5.28
C THR A 236 5.51 -7.24 -4.40
N GLY A 237 5.08 -6.64 -3.29
CA GLY A 237 5.97 -5.88 -2.40
C GLY A 237 5.29 -5.25 -1.20
N VAL A 238 6.02 -5.14 -0.10
CA VAL A 238 5.56 -4.61 1.18
C VAL A 238 6.47 -3.47 1.63
N ASN A 239 5.85 -2.38 2.06
CA ASN A 239 6.52 -1.38 2.89
C ASN A 239 6.02 -1.52 4.32
N ILE A 240 6.90 -1.94 5.23
CA ILE A 240 6.64 -1.99 6.67
C ILE A 240 7.08 -0.65 7.27
N SER A 241 6.18 0.06 7.95
CA SER A 241 6.51 1.25 8.73
C SER A 241 7.00 0.84 10.11
N LEU A 242 8.29 1.09 10.40
CA LEU A 242 8.95 0.74 11.65
C LEU A 242 10.00 1.80 11.96
N ASP A 243 9.76 2.62 12.97
CA ASP A 243 10.56 3.82 13.26
C ASP A 243 11.67 3.59 14.30
N THR A 244 11.87 2.35 14.75
CA THR A 244 12.91 1.92 15.70
C THR A 244 13.16 0.41 15.64
N LEU A 245 14.38 -0.02 15.96
CA LEU A 245 14.75 -1.43 16.23
C LEU A 245 14.83 -1.74 17.74
N ASP A 246 14.59 -0.78 18.62
CA ASP A 246 14.50 -0.98 20.07
C ASP A 246 13.06 -1.35 20.50
N PRO A 247 12.83 -2.54 21.12
CA PRO A 247 11.54 -2.92 21.68
C PRO A 247 10.98 -1.95 22.72
N LEU A 248 11.83 -1.20 23.44
CA LEU A 248 11.43 -0.26 24.50
C LEU A 248 11.04 1.11 23.94
N GLN A 249 11.75 1.62 22.92
CA GLN A 249 11.38 2.83 22.18
C GLN A 249 10.10 2.63 21.35
N PHE A 250 9.81 1.43 20.85
CA PHE A 250 8.63 1.14 20.02
C PHE A 250 7.28 1.59 20.64
N PRO A 251 6.91 1.23 21.89
CA PRO A 251 5.67 1.71 22.49
C PRO A 251 5.67 3.21 22.79
N LEU A 252 6.83 3.86 22.94
CA LEU A 252 6.91 5.32 23.10
C LEU A 252 6.56 6.05 21.80
N LEU A 253 7.04 5.55 20.65
CA LEU A 253 6.77 6.13 19.34
C LEU A 253 5.35 5.83 18.83
N THR A 254 4.86 4.61 19.09
CA THR A 254 3.58 4.10 18.52
C THR A 254 2.39 4.14 19.48
N ARG A 255 2.65 4.40 20.77
CA ARG A 255 1.70 4.35 21.92
C ARG A 255 1.00 3.00 22.11
N ARG A 256 1.54 1.89 21.58
CA ARG A 256 1.02 0.52 21.71
C ARG A 256 2.16 -0.50 21.66
N ASN A 257 1.94 -1.68 22.24
CA ASN A 257 2.85 -2.81 22.07
C ASN A 257 2.64 -3.46 20.69
N GLY A 258 3.70 -4.01 20.10
CA GLY A 258 3.61 -4.61 18.76
C GLY A 258 4.92 -5.06 18.12
N PHE A 259 6.08 -4.57 18.58
CA PHE A 259 7.41 -4.82 18.00
C PHE A 259 7.63 -6.28 17.52
N GLU A 260 7.48 -7.25 18.41
CA GLU A 260 7.60 -8.69 18.13
C GLU A 260 6.74 -9.19 16.96
N ALA A 261 5.54 -8.61 16.78
CA ALA A 261 4.63 -8.94 15.69
C ALA A 261 5.03 -8.29 14.36
N VAL A 262 5.77 -7.18 14.41
CA VAL A 262 6.40 -6.55 13.23
C VAL A 262 7.62 -7.36 12.79
N MET A 263 8.50 -7.72 13.74
CA MET A 263 9.70 -8.53 13.45
C MET A 263 9.34 -9.90 12.86
N ARG A 264 8.40 -10.64 13.46
CA ARG A 264 7.86 -11.88 12.85
C ARG A 264 7.28 -11.69 11.44
N SER A 265 6.83 -10.48 11.10
CA SER A 265 6.32 -10.19 9.75
C SER A 265 7.41 -9.84 8.76
N ILE A 266 8.53 -9.25 9.21
CA ILE A 266 9.76 -9.10 8.42
C ILE A 266 10.33 -10.49 8.11
N ASP A 267 10.46 -11.35 9.12
CA ASP A 267 10.97 -12.71 8.95
C ASP A 267 10.04 -13.59 8.09
N ARG A 268 8.72 -13.47 8.23
CA ARG A 268 7.79 -14.21 7.36
C ARG A 268 7.88 -13.79 5.89
N VAL A 269 8.16 -12.52 5.58
CA VAL A 269 8.46 -12.08 4.21
C VAL A 269 9.77 -12.70 3.71
N LYS A 270 10.82 -12.73 4.55
CA LYS A 270 12.10 -13.39 4.22
C LYS A 270 11.92 -14.88 3.93
N ASP A 271 11.12 -15.60 4.72
CA ASP A 271 10.84 -17.03 4.51
C ASP A 271 10.05 -17.31 3.23
N LEU A 272 9.03 -16.51 2.92
CA LEU A 272 8.33 -16.64 1.65
C LEU A 272 9.22 -16.29 0.45
N ASN A 273 10.17 -15.35 0.60
CA ASN A 273 11.16 -15.06 -0.43
C ASN A 273 12.16 -16.20 -0.63
N ARG A 274 12.61 -16.86 0.45
CA ARG A 274 13.40 -18.11 0.38
C ARG A 274 12.63 -19.24 -0.33
N ALA A 275 11.30 -19.28 -0.17
CA ALA A 275 10.39 -20.17 -0.89
C ALA A 275 10.00 -19.70 -2.31
N GLY A 276 10.59 -18.61 -2.81
CA GLY A 276 10.42 -18.13 -4.20
C GLY A 276 9.34 -17.07 -4.44
N ALA A 277 8.70 -16.51 -3.40
CA ALA A 277 7.59 -15.56 -3.56
C ALA A 277 7.99 -14.18 -4.17
N GLY A 278 9.26 -13.81 -4.16
CA GLY A 278 9.77 -12.61 -4.85
C GLY A 278 9.24 -11.26 -4.35
N ILE A 279 8.78 -11.19 -3.10
CA ILE A 279 8.16 -10.00 -2.50
C ILE A 279 9.22 -8.93 -2.25
N LYS A 280 9.10 -7.76 -2.89
CA LYS A 280 9.99 -6.61 -2.66
C LYS A 280 9.76 -6.04 -1.25
N LEU A 281 10.60 -6.42 -0.27
CA LEU A 281 10.53 -5.93 1.11
C LEU A 281 11.23 -4.58 1.28
N LYS A 282 10.55 -3.63 1.93
CA LYS A 282 11.06 -2.30 2.25
C LYS A 282 10.65 -1.90 3.67
N ILE A 283 11.54 -1.25 4.40
CA ILE A 283 11.26 -0.69 5.73
C ILE A 283 11.23 0.83 5.59
N ASN A 284 10.17 1.48 6.07
CA ASN A 284 10.04 2.94 6.10
C ASN A 284 10.22 3.43 7.55
N ILE A 285 11.10 4.42 7.76
CA ILE A 285 11.29 5.12 9.04
C ILE A 285 11.17 6.63 8.81
N VAL A 286 10.34 7.31 9.60
CA VAL A 286 10.32 8.78 9.69
C VAL A 286 11.40 9.22 10.66
N ALA A 287 12.45 9.86 10.14
CA ALA A 287 13.62 10.27 10.94
C ALA A 287 13.37 11.61 11.63
N MET A 288 13.42 11.61 12.97
CA MET A 288 13.14 12.76 13.82
C MET A 288 14.25 12.98 14.85
N ARG A 289 14.81 14.19 14.84
CA ARG A 289 15.89 14.64 15.75
C ARG A 289 15.42 14.67 17.20
N GLY A 290 16.17 14.04 18.09
CA GLY A 290 15.85 13.92 19.51
C GLY A 290 14.66 12.99 19.79
N VAL A 291 14.37 12.05 18.88
CA VAL A 291 13.23 11.13 18.99
C VAL A 291 13.62 9.71 18.57
N ASN A 292 14.26 9.55 17.40
CA ASN A 292 14.74 8.26 16.87
C ASN A 292 15.95 8.40 15.92
N ASP A 293 16.69 9.53 15.96
CA ASP A 293 17.84 9.74 15.07
C ASP A 293 19.12 9.00 15.48
N ASP A 294 19.07 8.31 16.62
CA ASP A 294 19.99 7.25 17.04
C ASP A 294 19.83 5.97 16.20
N GLN A 295 18.60 5.66 15.76
CA GLN A 295 18.25 4.42 15.07
C GLN A 295 18.78 4.34 13.62
N ILE A 296 19.31 5.43 13.08
CA ILE A 296 19.83 5.53 11.70
C ILE A 296 20.89 4.46 11.43
N LEU A 297 21.91 4.37 12.28
CA LEU A 297 23.02 3.44 12.09
C LEU A 297 22.63 1.97 12.33
N PRO A 298 21.81 1.62 13.34
CA PRO A 298 21.18 0.30 13.44
C PRO A 298 20.40 -0.12 12.19
N PHE A 299 19.55 0.75 11.63
CA PHE A 299 18.80 0.41 10.42
C PHE A 299 19.70 0.23 9.18
N VAL A 300 20.78 0.99 9.03
CA VAL A 300 21.74 0.74 7.93
C VAL A 300 22.49 -0.58 8.15
N ALA A 301 22.89 -0.91 9.38
CA ALA A 301 23.52 -2.19 9.68
C ALA A 301 22.59 -3.39 9.38
N MET A 302 21.27 -3.25 9.57
CA MET A 302 20.30 -4.26 9.17
C MET A 302 20.36 -4.61 7.67
N THR A 303 20.83 -3.70 6.81
CA THR A 303 20.97 -3.96 5.36
C THR A 303 22.24 -4.75 4.98
N GLU A 304 23.10 -5.09 5.94
CA GLU A 304 24.33 -5.85 5.70
C GLU A 304 24.04 -7.26 5.14
N SER A 305 23.22 -8.04 5.85
CA SER A 305 22.89 -9.44 5.52
C SER A 305 21.52 -9.65 4.87
N GLU A 306 20.65 -8.63 4.87
CA GLU A 306 19.24 -8.76 4.46
C GLU A 306 18.96 -8.07 3.11
N ASP A 307 18.36 -8.79 2.14
CA ASP A 307 17.86 -8.16 0.90
C ASP A 307 16.54 -7.41 1.15
N LEU A 308 16.67 -6.24 1.76
CA LEU A 308 15.58 -5.28 1.96
C LEU A 308 16.08 -3.86 1.69
N GLU A 309 15.13 -2.95 1.49
CA GLU A 309 15.43 -1.52 1.34
C GLU A 309 14.92 -0.72 2.54
N VAL A 310 15.84 -0.23 3.39
CA VAL A 310 15.55 0.74 4.45
C VAL A 310 15.34 2.12 3.82
N ARG A 311 14.32 2.86 4.27
CA ARG A 311 13.93 4.16 3.70
C ARG A 311 13.76 5.20 4.78
N PHE A 312 14.71 6.13 4.88
CA PHE A 312 14.60 7.31 5.73
C PHE A 312 13.71 8.36 5.06
N ILE A 313 12.69 8.82 5.80
CA ILE A 313 11.70 9.79 5.34
C ILE A 313 11.83 11.06 6.18
N GLU A 314 11.92 12.21 5.52
CA GLU A 314 11.92 13.50 6.22
C GLU A 314 10.56 13.79 6.88
N TYR A 315 10.59 14.26 8.12
CA TYR A 315 9.38 14.60 8.88
C TYR A 315 8.65 15.81 8.26
N MET A 316 7.42 15.58 7.77
CA MET A 316 6.57 16.57 7.09
C MET A 316 5.43 17.10 7.99
N PRO A 317 4.93 18.33 7.74
CA PRO A 317 3.74 18.86 8.40
C PRO A 317 2.44 18.19 7.91
N PHE A 318 1.57 17.81 8.86
CA PHE A 318 0.21 17.31 8.59
C PHE A 318 -0.76 17.79 9.67
N GLY A 319 -2.06 17.83 9.36
CA GLY A 319 -3.11 18.16 10.32
C GLY A 319 -2.99 17.34 11.61
N GLY A 320 -2.87 18.04 12.75
CA GLY A 320 -2.78 17.46 14.08
C GLY A 320 -1.42 16.86 14.49
N ASN A 321 -0.40 16.80 13.61
CA ASN A 321 0.85 16.09 13.94
C ASN A 321 1.92 16.89 14.70
N LYS A 322 1.61 18.14 15.11
CA LYS A 322 2.46 19.05 15.89
C LYS A 322 3.90 19.15 15.35
N TRP A 323 3.99 19.35 14.03
CA TRP A 323 5.27 19.51 13.32
C TRP A 323 6.16 20.61 13.89
N SER A 324 7.47 20.43 13.72
CA SER A 324 8.46 21.46 14.07
C SER A 324 9.74 21.22 13.28
N GLN A 325 10.22 22.27 12.62
CA GLN A 325 11.50 22.28 11.91
C GLN A 325 12.68 21.82 12.81
N LYS A 326 12.61 22.06 14.13
CA LYS A 326 13.64 21.61 15.10
C LYS A 326 13.78 20.08 15.17
N LYS A 327 12.67 19.35 14.97
CA LYS A 327 12.64 17.88 14.91
C LYS A 327 12.98 17.32 13.53
N MET A 328 12.96 18.14 12.49
CA MET A 328 13.34 17.71 11.15
C MET A 328 14.83 17.35 11.11
N LEU A 329 15.14 16.22 10.50
CA LEU A 329 16.50 15.79 10.19
C LEU A 329 16.68 15.80 8.66
N PRO A 330 17.38 16.80 8.09
CA PRO A 330 17.62 16.89 6.65
C PRO A 330 18.35 15.66 6.10
N TYR A 331 17.98 15.25 4.89
CA TYR A 331 18.66 14.20 4.10
C TYR A 331 20.19 14.21 4.24
N GLU A 332 20.83 15.35 3.99
CA GLU A 332 22.29 15.49 4.05
C GLU A 332 22.89 15.17 5.43
N GLN A 333 22.17 15.44 6.53
CA GLN A 333 22.65 15.09 7.88
C GLN A 333 22.54 13.57 8.15
N ILE A 334 21.56 12.89 7.55
CA ILE A 334 21.45 11.43 7.61
C ILE A 334 22.53 10.80 6.72
N ARG A 335 22.73 11.33 5.50
CA ARG A 335 23.75 10.90 4.54
C ARG A 335 25.16 11.00 5.14
N GLN A 336 25.49 12.14 5.77
CA GLN A 336 26.79 12.35 6.39
C GLN A 336 27.05 11.37 7.55
N ARG A 337 26.11 11.26 8.52
CA ARG A 337 26.22 10.30 9.64
C ARG A 337 26.47 8.86 9.19
N ILE A 338 25.89 8.45 8.05
CA ILE A 338 26.11 7.13 7.48
C ILE A 338 27.52 7.03 6.86
N GLN A 339 27.98 8.05 6.14
CA GLN A 339 29.35 8.09 5.59
C GLN A 339 30.43 8.15 6.67
N ASP A 340 30.18 8.82 7.80
CA ASP A 340 31.11 8.90 8.93
C ASP A 340 31.41 7.51 9.52
N LYS A 341 30.47 6.55 9.41
CA LYS A 341 30.66 5.14 9.80
C LYS A 341 31.04 4.23 8.62
N TRP A 342 30.54 4.50 7.42
CA TRP A 342 30.79 3.73 6.21
C TRP A 342 31.25 4.66 5.07
N PRO A 343 32.54 5.02 4.98
CA PRO A 343 33.05 5.98 3.99
C PRO A 343 32.84 5.57 2.53
N THR A 344 32.61 4.28 2.27
CA THR A 344 32.29 3.71 0.95
C THR A 344 30.81 3.83 0.55
N PHE A 345 29.94 4.41 1.39
CA PHE A 345 28.51 4.55 1.11
C PHE A 345 28.27 5.44 -0.12
N GLU A 346 27.74 4.84 -1.19
CA GLU A 346 27.72 5.41 -2.55
C GLU A 346 26.33 5.50 -3.18
N ARG A 347 26.22 6.41 -4.15
CA ARG A 347 25.00 6.78 -4.87
C ARG A 347 24.66 5.73 -5.93
N MET A 348 23.47 5.13 -5.89
CA MET A 348 22.95 4.33 -7.00
C MET A 348 22.20 5.19 -8.01
N ARG A 349 22.18 4.74 -9.28
CA ARG A 349 21.36 5.34 -10.35
C ARG A 349 19.88 5.02 -10.11
N ASP A 350 19.03 6.04 -10.06
CA ASP A 350 17.59 5.85 -9.82
C ASP A 350 16.79 5.54 -11.09
N GLU A 351 15.58 5.00 -10.88
CA GLU A 351 14.53 4.90 -11.91
C GLU A 351 13.95 6.30 -12.25
N ARG A 352 13.46 6.50 -13.48
CA ARG A 352 12.93 7.78 -13.99
C ARG A 352 11.93 8.48 -13.07
N ASN A 353 11.10 7.73 -12.35
CA ASN A 353 10.06 8.23 -11.44
C ASN A 353 10.32 7.85 -9.96
N ALA A 354 11.59 7.69 -9.57
CA ALA A 354 11.96 7.29 -8.22
C ALA A 354 11.61 8.38 -7.18
N VAL A 355 10.84 7.99 -6.17
CA VAL A 355 10.50 8.82 -5.00
C VAL A 355 11.60 8.78 -3.92
N SER A 356 12.48 7.78 -3.99
CA SER A 356 13.53 7.49 -3.01
C SER A 356 14.89 7.55 -3.68
N LYS A 357 15.76 8.43 -3.19
CA LYS A 357 17.17 8.49 -3.60
C LYS A 357 17.89 7.24 -3.07
N THR A 358 18.27 6.32 -3.96
CA THR A 358 18.81 4.99 -3.54
C THR A 358 20.34 4.99 -3.43
N TRP A 359 20.87 4.48 -2.34
CA TRP A 359 22.30 4.36 -1.99
C TRP A 359 22.60 2.94 -1.49
N ARG A 360 23.89 2.56 -1.44
CA ARG A 360 24.35 1.28 -0.88
C ARG A 360 25.70 1.42 -0.17
N VAL A 361 25.98 0.53 0.78
CA VAL A 361 27.35 0.25 1.23
C VAL A 361 27.88 -0.90 0.38
N PRO A 362 29.03 -0.78 -0.32
CA PRO A 362 29.64 -1.90 -1.02
C PRO A 362 29.90 -3.09 -0.08
N GLY A 363 29.46 -4.28 -0.49
CA GLY A 363 29.51 -5.51 0.31
C GLY A 363 28.20 -5.86 1.03
N PHE A 364 27.30 -4.88 1.26
CA PHE A 364 25.99 -5.14 1.86
C PHE A 364 25.01 -5.71 0.82
N VAL A 365 24.11 -6.60 1.25
CA VAL A 365 23.07 -7.20 0.40
C VAL A 365 21.91 -6.22 0.13
N GLY A 366 21.48 -5.51 1.17
CA GLY A 366 20.38 -4.57 1.15
C GLY A 366 20.76 -3.19 0.63
N ARG A 367 19.79 -2.25 0.71
CA ARG A 367 19.90 -0.90 0.12
C ARG A 367 19.30 0.16 1.05
N VAL A 368 19.79 1.40 0.94
CA VAL A 368 19.30 2.54 1.72
C VAL A 368 18.66 3.57 0.79
N GLY A 369 17.44 4.00 1.08
CA GLY A 369 16.71 5.02 0.34
C GLY A 369 16.45 6.26 1.19
N PHE A 370 16.46 7.44 0.57
CA PHE A 370 16.06 8.69 1.22
C PHE A 370 14.87 9.31 0.50
N ILE A 371 13.79 9.59 1.22
CA ILE A 371 12.58 10.26 0.70
C ILE A 371 12.60 11.72 1.16
N THR A 372 13.29 12.52 0.36
CA THR A 372 13.68 13.92 0.58
C THR A 372 12.51 14.90 0.38
N SER A 373 11.43 14.68 1.14
CA SER A 373 10.12 15.31 0.93
C SER A 373 10.07 16.81 1.24
N MET A 374 11.10 17.36 1.89
CA MET A 374 11.15 18.75 2.36
C MET A 374 12.40 19.50 1.90
N THR A 375 13.54 18.81 1.72
CA THR A 375 14.81 19.41 1.25
C THR A 375 14.95 19.47 -0.27
N GLU A 376 14.65 18.37 -0.96
CA GLU A 376 14.95 18.18 -2.38
C GLU A 376 13.81 17.41 -3.05
N ASP A 377 12.75 18.11 -3.45
CA ASP A 377 11.52 17.47 -3.88
C ASP A 377 11.64 16.71 -5.22
N PHE A 378 10.85 15.62 -5.34
CA PHE A 378 10.79 14.74 -6.52
C PHE A 378 9.57 15.05 -7.42
N CYS A 379 8.94 16.22 -7.31
CA CYS A 379 7.64 16.45 -7.95
C CYS A 379 7.73 16.43 -9.47
N GLY A 380 8.86 16.86 -10.06
CA GLY A 380 9.10 16.85 -11.51
C GLY A 380 8.87 15.49 -12.19
N THR A 381 8.99 14.37 -11.47
CA THR A 381 8.78 13.00 -11.99
C THR A 381 7.64 12.26 -11.27
N CYS A 382 6.81 12.95 -10.49
CA CYS A 382 5.81 12.35 -9.61
C CYS A 382 4.58 11.78 -10.35
N ASN A 383 4.66 10.50 -10.69
CA ASN A 383 3.62 9.69 -11.35
C ASN A 383 2.46 9.23 -10.44
N ARG A 384 2.32 9.78 -9.24
CA ARG A 384 1.41 9.24 -8.19
C ARG A 384 0.05 9.93 -8.15
N LEU A 385 -1.01 9.13 -8.04
CA LEU A 385 -2.37 9.53 -7.68
C LEU A 385 -2.82 8.80 -6.40
N ARG A 386 -3.84 9.32 -5.72
CA ARG A 386 -4.29 8.81 -4.42
C ARG A 386 -5.81 8.92 -4.31
N ILE A 387 -6.45 7.82 -3.96
CA ILE A 387 -7.85 7.76 -3.54
C ILE A 387 -7.83 7.64 -2.01
N THR A 388 -8.51 8.54 -1.32
CA THR A 388 -8.71 8.49 0.13
C THR A 388 -9.80 7.49 0.49
N SER A 389 -9.98 7.17 1.77
CA SER A 389 -10.88 6.08 2.18
C SER A 389 -12.37 6.44 2.10
N ASP A 390 -12.69 7.73 2.14
CA ASP A 390 -13.94 8.38 1.74
C ASP A 390 -14.09 8.57 0.21
N GLY A 391 -13.14 8.08 -0.59
CA GLY A 391 -13.21 8.07 -2.05
C GLY A 391 -12.95 9.40 -2.76
N ASN A 392 -12.32 10.35 -2.08
CA ASN A 392 -11.82 11.58 -2.69
C ASN A 392 -10.51 11.32 -3.45
N LEU A 393 -10.44 11.77 -4.70
CA LEU A 393 -9.23 11.78 -5.53
C LEU A 393 -8.34 12.98 -5.15
N LYS A 394 -7.12 12.69 -4.69
CA LYS A 394 -6.11 13.69 -4.33
C LYS A 394 -4.87 13.54 -5.23
N VAL A 395 -4.61 14.55 -6.06
CA VAL A 395 -3.52 14.49 -7.08
C VAL A 395 -2.14 14.87 -6.53
N CYS A 396 -2.07 15.46 -5.35
CA CYS A 396 -0.84 15.85 -4.64
C CYS A 396 -1.04 15.70 -3.12
N LEU A 397 0.01 15.25 -2.40
CA LEU A 397 -0.04 14.98 -0.96
C LEU A 397 -0.50 16.20 -0.13
N HIS A 398 0.00 17.39 -0.48
CA HIS A 398 -0.31 18.67 0.19
C HIS A 398 -1.19 19.58 -0.70
N GLY A 399 -2.09 19.01 -1.50
CA GLY A 399 -3.00 19.78 -2.36
C GLY A 399 -4.43 19.78 -1.82
N ASN A 400 -4.98 20.96 -1.51
CA ASN A 400 -6.32 21.10 -0.92
C ASN A 400 -7.46 20.73 -1.88
N THR A 401 -7.22 20.74 -3.20
CA THR A 401 -8.20 20.30 -4.20
C THR A 401 -8.32 18.78 -4.23
N GLU A 402 -9.36 18.27 -3.59
CA GLU A 402 -9.88 16.90 -3.71
C GLU A 402 -11.14 16.89 -4.60
N VAL A 403 -11.50 15.73 -5.16
CA VAL A 403 -12.78 15.53 -5.88
C VAL A 403 -13.35 14.16 -5.55
N SER A 404 -14.60 14.09 -5.11
CA SER A 404 -15.23 12.83 -4.72
C SER A 404 -15.55 11.96 -5.93
N LEU A 405 -14.89 10.79 -6.02
CA LEU A 405 -15.27 9.75 -6.97
C LEU A 405 -16.39 8.88 -6.40
N ARG A 406 -16.46 8.75 -5.07
CA ARG A 406 -17.53 8.04 -4.34
C ARG A 406 -18.91 8.58 -4.71
N ASP A 407 -19.10 9.89 -4.63
CA ASP A 407 -20.43 10.47 -4.82
C ASP A 407 -20.87 10.40 -6.30
N LEU A 408 -19.91 10.46 -7.24
CA LEU A 408 -20.16 10.20 -8.66
C LEU A 408 -20.51 8.73 -8.95
N LEU A 409 -19.95 7.77 -8.19
CA LEU A 409 -20.35 6.36 -8.29
C LEU A 409 -21.77 6.13 -7.77
N ARG A 410 -22.15 6.79 -6.67
CA ARG A 410 -23.41 6.57 -5.97
C ARG A 410 -24.58 7.45 -6.44
N ALA A 411 -24.33 8.40 -7.33
CA ALA A 411 -25.35 9.32 -7.86
C ALA A 411 -26.56 8.65 -8.54
N GLU A 412 -26.39 7.44 -9.07
CA GLU A 412 -27.46 6.64 -9.70
C GLU A 412 -28.19 5.69 -8.72
N GLY A 413 -27.72 5.61 -7.47
CA GLY A 413 -28.28 4.77 -6.40
C GLY A 413 -28.60 5.57 -5.15
N ASP A 414 -29.16 6.77 -5.33
CA ASP A 414 -29.59 7.71 -4.28
C ASP A 414 -28.54 8.03 -3.19
N GLY A 415 -27.25 7.90 -3.53
CA GLY A 415 -26.14 8.11 -2.60
C GLY A 415 -25.85 6.93 -1.65
N GLU A 416 -26.45 5.77 -1.86
CA GLU A 416 -26.19 4.56 -1.08
C GLU A 416 -24.92 3.82 -1.56
N PRO A 417 -24.23 3.06 -0.67
CA PRO A 417 -23.01 2.33 -1.03
C PRO A 417 -23.26 1.19 -2.02
N MET A 418 -22.42 1.06 -3.05
CA MET A 418 -22.54 -0.02 -4.04
C MET A 418 -22.15 -1.38 -3.43
N ASP A 419 -23.05 -2.36 -3.57
CA ASP A 419 -22.83 -3.77 -3.18
C ASP A 419 -22.35 -4.63 -4.37
N GLU A 420 -22.11 -5.93 -4.11
CA GLU A 420 -21.66 -6.88 -5.15
C GLU A 420 -22.76 -7.14 -6.21
N GLY A 421 -24.04 -6.96 -5.89
CA GLY A 421 -25.16 -7.14 -6.82
C GLY A 421 -25.24 -6.00 -7.83
N ALA A 422 -25.16 -4.76 -7.34
CA ALA A 422 -25.05 -3.57 -8.17
C ALA A 422 -23.77 -3.61 -9.04
N PHE A 423 -22.63 -4.01 -8.47
CA PHE A 423 -21.37 -4.11 -9.20
C PHE A 423 -21.36 -5.19 -10.28
N GLU A 424 -21.89 -6.38 -10.01
CA GLU A 424 -21.99 -7.41 -11.05
C GLU A 424 -23.04 -7.03 -12.11
N ALA A 425 -24.14 -6.35 -11.75
CA ALA A 425 -25.09 -5.80 -12.72
C ALA A 425 -24.42 -4.76 -13.65
N LEU A 426 -23.62 -3.84 -13.11
CA LEU A 426 -22.82 -2.89 -13.89
C LEU A 426 -21.82 -3.60 -14.81
N ARG A 427 -21.19 -4.67 -14.33
CA ARG A 427 -20.21 -5.46 -15.09
C ARG A 427 -20.83 -6.30 -16.19
N GLN A 428 -22.00 -6.91 -15.97
CA GLN A 428 -22.75 -7.60 -17.02
C GLN A 428 -23.20 -6.61 -18.10
N LEU A 429 -23.66 -5.43 -17.68
CA LEU A 429 -23.95 -4.31 -18.57
C LEU A 429 -22.72 -3.79 -19.36
N GLU A 430 -21.49 -3.97 -18.89
CA GLU A 430 -20.26 -3.70 -19.67
C GLU A 430 -19.93 -4.85 -20.66
N LEU A 431 -20.18 -6.10 -20.27
CA LEU A 431 -19.93 -7.28 -21.09
C LEU A 431 -20.90 -7.38 -22.28
N ASP A 432 -22.22 -7.30 -22.04
CA ASP A 432 -23.25 -7.39 -23.08
C ASP A 432 -23.10 -6.27 -24.13
N ARG A 433 -22.68 -5.08 -23.70
CA ARG A 433 -22.44 -3.93 -24.58
C ARG A 433 -21.22 -4.05 -25.49
N SER A 434 -20.40 -5.09 -25.32
CA SER A 434 -19.40 -5.44 -26.34
C SER A 434 -20.02 -6.01 -27.62
N GLY A 435 -21.31 -6.38 -27.59
CA GLY A 435 -22.09 -6.79 -28.76
C GLY A 435 -22.92 -5.66 -29.40
N ASN A 436 -23.53 -4.77 -28.61
CA ASN A 436 -24.33 -3.65 -29.13
C ASN A 436 -24.34 -2.45 -28.15
N GLY A 437 -24.19 -1.23 -28.67
CA GLY A 437 -24.02 -0.02 -27.85
C GLY A 437 -25.33 0.57 -27.32
N SER A 438 -25.31 1.09 -26.08
CA SER A 438 -26.37 1.95 -25.52
C SER A 438 -25.77 3.07 -24.68
N GLU A 439 -26.30 4.28 -24.79
CA GLU A 439 -25.56 5.52 -24.52
C GLU A 439 -25.32 5.86 -23.03
N GLY A 440 -26.21 5.40 -22.13
CA GLY A 440 -26.21 5.82 -20.72
C GLY A 440 -24.89 5.58 -19.97
N TRP A 441 -24.39 4.34 -19.91
CA TRP A 441 -23.22 4.00 -19.07
C TRP A 441 -21.89 4.56 -19.60
N ILE A 442 -21.75 4.70 -20.92
CA ILE A 442 -20.60 5.38 -21.52
C ILE A 442 -20.47 6.77 -20.92
N THR A 443 -21.59 7.46 -20.67
CA THR A 443 -21.62 8.77 -20.02
C THR A 443 -21.01 8.76 -18.61
N LYS A 444 -21.26 7.73 -17.78
CA LYS A 444 -20.75 7.69 -16.39
C LYS A 444 -19.27 7.33 -16.30
N GLU A 445 -18.80 6.31 -17.03
CA GLU A 445 -17.36 6.03 -17.10
C GLU A 445 -16.64 7.27 -17.65
N ARG A 446 -17.19 7.87 -18.71
CA ARG A 446 -16.66 9.09 -19.31
C ARG A 446 -16.65 10.28 -18.34
N GLN A 447 -17.70 10.47 -17.55
CA GLN A 447 -17.80 11.52 -16.53
C GLN A 447 -16.73 11.35 -15.44
N LEU A 448 -16.54 10.12 -14.95
CA LEU A 448 -15.43 9.82 -14.03
C LEU A 448 -14.08 10.12 -14.67
N LEU A 449 -13.86 9.72 -15.92
CA LEU A 449 -12.61 9.97 -16.65
C LEU A 449 -12.34 11.45 -16.92
N ASP A 450 -13.36 12.23 -17.33
CA ASP A 450 -13.24 13.68 -17.53
C ASP A 450 -12.97 14.41 -16.20
N VAL A 451 -13.62 13.98 -15.11
CA VAL A 451 -13.36 14.50 -13.75
C VAL A 451 -11.94 14.16 -13.27
N ILE A 452 -11.50 12.91 -13.42
CA ILE A 452 -10.13 12.46 -13.14
C ILE A 452 -9.14 13.28 -13.97
N GLY A 453 -9.38 13.42 -15.27
CA GLY A 453 -8.54 14.19 -16.19
C GLY A 453 -8.47 15.68 -15.85
N ALA A 454 -9.58 16.29 -15.44
CA ALA A 454 -9.62 17.67 -14.99
C ALA A 454 -8.84 17.85 -13.67
N ALA A 455 -8.91 16.90 -12.73
CA ALA A 455 -8.10 16.92 -11.52
C ALA A 455 -6.61 16.73 -11.82
N VAL A 456 -6.26 15.77 -12.68
CA VAL A 456 -4.89 15.48 -13.12
C VAL A 456 -4.24 16.69 -13.78
N LYS A 457 -4.94 17.36 -14.72
CA LYS A 457 -4.44 18.56 -15.41
C LYS A 457 -4.21 19.77 -14.48
N ARG A 458 -4.82 19.79 -13.29
CA ARG A 458 -4.59 20.80 -12.23
C ARG A 458 -3.40 20.48 -11.31
N LYS A 459 -2.69 19.36 -11.50
CA LYS A 459 -1.55 18.96 -10.68
C LYS A 459 -0.32 19.86 -10.93
N LYS A 460 -0.04 20.77 -10.00
CA LYS A 460 1.12 21.68 -10.01
C LYS A 460 2.45 20.95 -10.29
N ALA A 461 3.41 21.66 -10.89
CA ALA A 461 4.77 21.17 -11.14
C ALA A 461 5.46 20.68 -9.87
N LYS A 462 5.40 21.47 -8.79
CA LYS A 462 5.90 21.17 -7.44
C LYS A 462 4.90 21.56 -6.37
N HIS A 463 5.11 21.09 -5.14
CA HIS A 463 4.35 21.55 -3.97
C HIS A 463 4.82 22.93 -3.49
N ALA A 464 4.12 23.48 -2.50
CA ALA A 464 4.47 24.72 -1.82
C ALA A 464 5.83 24.61 -1.09
N GLY A 465 6.42 25.75 -0.72
CA GLY A 465 7.67 25.79 0.03
C GLY A 465 7.50 25.36 1.50
N MET A 466 8.59 25.01 2.19
CA MET A 466 8.56 24.53 3.59
C MET A 466 7.73 25.43 4.53
N GLY A 467 7.98 26.75 4.51
CA GLY A 467 7.28 27.74 5.35
C GLY A 467 5.85 28.09 4.90
N GLU A 468 5.40 27.55 3.77
CA GLU A 468 3.99 27.56 3.32
C GLU A 468 3.30 26.27 3.75
N LEU A 469 3.93 25.10 3.53
CA LEU A 469 3.42 23.78 3.88
C LEU A 469 3.05 23.64 5.36
N GLU A 470 3.84 24.24 6.25
CA GLU A 470 3.55 24.30 7.70
C GLU A 470 2.20 24.97 8.00
N LYS A 471 1.76 25.92 7.16
CA LYS A 471 0.57 26.75 7.35
C LYS A 471 -0.63 26.28 6.52
N MET A 472 -0.46 25.27 5.68
CA MET A 472 -1.54 24.73 4.85
C MET A 472 -2.40 23.75 5.64
N GLU A 473 -3.69 24.04 5.76
CA GLU A 473 -4.68 23.06 6.23
C GLU A 473 -4.61 21.79 5.37
N ASN A 474 -4.30 20.67 6.02
CA ASN A 474 -4.18 19.36 5.41
C ASN A 474 -4.85 18.32 6.31
N ARG A 475 -5.57 17.37 5.71
CA ARG A 475 -6.15 16.22 6.43
C ARG A 475 -5.04 15.46 7.19
N PRO A 476 -5.30 14.93 8.41
CA PRO A 476 -4.35 14.07 9.11
C PRO A 476 -3.88 12.89 8.25
N MET A 477 -2.62 12.49 8.40
CA MET A 477 -1.97 11.47 7.54
C MET A 477 -2.79 10.18 7.42
N ILE A 478 -3.46 9.77 8.51
CA ILE A 478 -4.33 8.60 8.61
C ILE A 478 -5.54 8.63 7.66
N LEU A 479 -6.17 9.78 7.44
CA LEU A 479 -7.35 9.89 6.55
C LEU A 479 -6.93 9.83 5.07
N ILE A 480 -5.77 10.42 4.76
CA ILE A 480 -5.22 10.37 3.39
C ILE A 480 -4.61 8.99 3.08
N GLY A 481 -4.11 8.25 4.08
CA GLY A 481 -3.59 6.88 3.99
C GLY A 481 -2.15 6.75 3.44
N GLY A 482 -1.16 6.65 4.34
CA GLY A 482 0.31 6.67 4.14
C GLY A 482 0.87 6.56 2.72
#